data_AF-A0A917C3F4-F1
#
_entry.id   AF-A0A917C3F4-F1
#
_cell.length_a   1.000
_cell.length_b   1.000
_cell.length_c   1.000
_cell.angle_alpha   90.00
_cell.angle_beta   90.00
_cell.angle_gamma   90.00
#
_symmetry.space_group_name_H-M   'P 1'
#
loop_
_entity.id
_entity.type
_entity.pdbx_description
1 polymer ?
#
loop_
_entity_poly.entity_id
_entity_poly.type
_entity_poly.pdbx_seq_one_letter_code
_entity_poly.pdbx_strand_id
1 'polypeptide(L)' 'MSDEIAIAKELYKKFGLKKASFIAFDNMQKATGEEETEYWLRVINRIALLDIAGDDFFETKSQTS' A
#
# COMPACT_ATOMS: atom_id res chain seq x y z
N MET A 1 -6.17 -9.35 6.70
CA MET A 1 -4.78 -8.96 6.36
C MET A 1 -4.60 -8.66 4.85
N SER A 2 -5.69 -8.60 4.05
CA SER A 2 -5.61 -8.62 2.57
C SER A 2 -5.70 -7.27 1.86
N ASP A 3 -6.40 -6.29 2.42
CA ASP A 3 -6.91 -5.20 1.57
C ASP A 3 -5.88 -4.11 1.28
N GLU A 4 -5.06 -3.74 2.27
CA GLU A 4 -4.00 -2.73 2.09
C GLU A 4 -2.91 -3.17 1.09
N ILE A 5 -2.56 -4.47 1.06
CA ILE A 5 -1.55 -5.02 0.14
C ILE A 5 -2.13 -5.08 -1.28
N ALA A 6 -3.39 -5.51 -1.42
CA ALA A 6 -4.06 -5.58 -2.71
C ALA A 6 -4.18 -4.18 -3.34
N ILE A 7 -4.65 -3.18 -2.57
CA ILE A 7 -4.73 -1.80 -3.03
C ILE A 7 -3.35 -1.23 -3.39
N ALA A 8 -2.33 -1.48 -2.56
CA ALA A 8 -0.97 -1.04 -2.87
C ALA A 8 -0.44 -1.64 -4.18
N LYS A 9 -0.64 -2.95 -4.40
CA LYS A 9 -0.24 -3.64 -5.63
C LYS A 9 -0.98 -3.07 -6.85
N GLU A 10 -2.28 -2.84 -6.75
CA GLU A 10 -3.06 -2.27 -7.85
C GLU A 10 -2.60 -0.85 -8.22
N LEU A 11 -2.48 0.03 -7.22
CA LEU A 11 -2.01 1.41 -7.43
C LEU A 11 -0.61 1.42 -8.03
N TYR A 12 0.30 0.60 -7.50
CA TYR A 12 1.67 0.51 -7.99
C TYR A 12 1.74 0.00 -9.43
N LYS A 13 1.03 -1.09 -9.76
CA LYS A 13 0.99 -1.64 -11.14
C LYS A 13 0.42 -0.65 -12.15
N LYS A 14 -0.57 0.15 -11.74
CA LYS A 14 -1.26 1.08 -12.63
C LYS A 14 -0.53 2.41 -12.82
N PHE A 15 0.20 2.88 -11.80
CA PHE A 15 0.71 4.25 -11.77
C PHE A 15 2.20 4.37 -11.45
N GLY A 16 2.87 3.29 -11.07
CA GLY A 16 4.25 3.30 -10.57
C GLY A 16 4.38 4.00 -9.20
N LEU A 17 5.57 3.90 -8.59
CA LEU A 17 5.86 4.40 -7.23
C LEU A 17 5.30 5.81 -6.99
N LYS A 18 5.82 6.79 -7.73
CA LYS A 18 5.57 8.22 -7.45
C LYS A 18 4.07 8.53 -7.42
N LYS A 19 3.33 8.13 -8.46
CA LYS A 19 1.92 8.48 -8.58
C LYS A 19 1.03 7.63 -7.67
N ALA A 20 1.38 6.36 -7.43
CA ALA A 20 0.70 5.53 -6.45
C ALA A 20 0.81 6.11 -5.03
N SER A 21 2.02 6.54 -4.61
CA SER A 21 2.24 7.17 -3.31
C SER A 21 1.45 8.46 -3.14
N PHE A 22 1.38 9.31 -4.18
CA PHE A 22 0.56 10.54 -4.12
C PHE A 22 -0.93 10.24 -3.98
N ILE A 23 -1.46 9.24 -4.68
CA ILE A 23 -2.88 8.86 -4.57
C ILE A 23 -3.19 8.36 -3.15
N ALA A 24 -2.36 7.48 -2.60
CA ALA A 24 -2.57 6.97 -1.25
C ALA A 24 -2.44 8.07 -0.19
N PHE A 25 -1.51 9.01 -0.37
CA PHE A 25 -1.37 10.18 0.50
C PHE A 25 -2.56 11.15 0.41
N ASP A 26 -3.07 11.44 -0.78
CA ASP A 26 -4.28 12.26 -0.97
C ASP A 26 -5.50 11.63 -0.29
N ASN A 27 -5.68 10.31 -0.39
CA ASN A 27 -6.75 9.62 0.34
C ASN A 27 -6.54 9.66 1.86
N MET A 28 -5.30 9.55 2.34
CA MET A 28 -4.98 9.74 3.76
C MET A 28 -5.37 11.14 4.25
N GLN A 29 -5.14 12.19 3.46
CA GLN A 29 -5.53 13.56 3.82
C GLN A 29 -7.05 13.78 3.83
N LYS A 30 -7.79 13.04 3.01
CA LYS A 30 -9.25 13.09 2.94
C LYS A 30 -9.94 12.21 3.98
N ALA A 31 -9.19 11.32 4.64
CA ALA A 31 -9.71 10.47 5.70
C ALA A 31 -10.25 11.32 6.84
N THR A 32 -11.42 10.94 7.35
CA THR A 32 -12.09 11.69 8.43
C THR A 32 -11.88 11.04 9.79
N GLY A 33 -11.41 9.80 9.81
CA GLY A 33 -11.12 9.02 11.01
C GLY A 33 -9.65 8.63 11.12
N GLU A 34 -9.20 8.41 12.36
CA GLU A 34 -7.86 7.94 12.66
C GLU A 34 -7.60 6.56 12.04
N GLU A 35 -8.56 5.64 12.13
CA GLU A 35 -8.46 4.29 11.53
C GLU A 35 -8.24 4.32 10.01
N GLU A 36 -8.97 5.18 9.30
CA GLU A 36 -8.81 5.38 7.85
C GLU A 36 -7.47 6.02 7.50
N THR A 37 -7.02 6.98 8.32
CA THR A 37 -5.71 7.62 8.17
C THR A 37 -4.60 6.59 8.30
N GLU A 38 -4.65 5.76 9.35
CA GLU A 38 -3.71 4.67 9.55
C GLU A 38 -3.75 3.64 8.42
N TYR A 39 -4.94 3.31 7.93
CA TYR A 39 -5.10 2.41 6.79
C TYR A 39 -4.34 2.93 5.56
N TRP A 40 -4.53 4.19 5.19
CA TRP A 40 -3.83 4.76 4.04
C TRP A 40 -2.33 4.93 4.27
N LEU A 41 -1.90 5.21 5.50
CA LEU A 41 -0.48 5.19 5.86
C LEU A 41 0.13 3.79 5.66
N ARG A 42 -0.58 2.72 6.05
CA ARG A 42 -0.15 1.34 5.76
C ARG A 42 -0.07 1.11 4.26
N VAL A 43 -1.04 1.54 3.46
CA VAL A 43 -0.99 1.44 1.99
C VAL A 43 0.25 2.15 1.41
N ILE A 44 0.58 3.36 1.85
CA ILE A 44 1.79 4.09 1.41
C ILE A 44 3.05 3.27 1.69
N ASN A 45 3.16 2.73 2.91
CA ASN A 45 4.30 1.90 3.31
C ASN A 45 4.41 0.64 2.45
N ARG A 46 3.28 0.00 2.10
CA ARG A 46 3.26 -1.17 1.21
C ARG A 46 3.71 -0.81 -0.21
N ILE A 47 3.29 0.34 -0.75
CA ILE A 47 3.73 0.82 -2.07
C ILE A 47 5.25 1.00 -2.09
N ALA A 48 5.83 1.62 -1.06
CA ALA A 48 7.27 1.78 -0.96
C ALA A 48 8.02 0.43 -0.85
N LEU A 49 7.46 -0.52 -0.11
CA LEU A 49 8.02 -1.86 0.00
C LEU A 49 7.97 -2.65 -1.32
N LEU A 50 6.91 -2.50 -2.13
CA LEU A 50 6.84 -3.13 -3.46
C LEU A 50 7.96 -2.63 -4.38
N ASP A 51 8.31 -1.36 -4.30
CA ASP A 51 9.38 -0.78 -5.11
C ASP A 51 10.77 -1.30 -4.72
N ILE A 52 11.03 -1.43 -3.42
CA ILE A 52 12.33 -1.86 -2.88
C ILE A 52 12.53 -3.38 -2.98
N ALA A 53 11.48 -4.15 -2.68
CA ALA A 53 11.58 -5.60 -2.48
C ALA A 53 10.85 -6.43 -3.55
N GLY A 54 10.12 -5.80 -4.46
CA GLY A 54 9.35 -6.49 -5.51
C GLY A 54 8.06 -7.16 -5.00
N ASP A 55 7.34 -7.80 -5.92
CA ASP A 55 6.04 -8.43 -5.66
C ASP A 55 6.14 -9.61 -4.66
N ASP A 56 7.30 -10.28 -4.59
CA ASP A 56 7.60 -11.49 -3.81
C ASP A 56 7.67 -11.25 -2.29
N PHE A 57 7.91 -10.00 -1.88
CA PHE A 57 8.02 -9.62 -0.47
C PHE A 57 6.76 -9.97 0.35
N PHE A 58 5.60 -9.93 -0.30
CA PHE A 58 4.32 -10.23 0.35
C PHE A 58 3.90 -11.69 0.25
N GLU A 59 4.49 -12.47 -0.64
CA GLU A 59 4.15 -13.88 -0.85
C GLU A 59 4.83 -14.78 0.18
N THR A 60 6.04 -14.41 0.61
CA THR A 60 6.83 -15.15 1.62
C THR A 60 6.20 -15.13 3.02
N LYS A 61 5.41 -14.10 3.37
CA LYS A 61 4.72 -14.04 4.67
C LYS A 61 3.44 -14.86 4.75
N SER A 62 2.85 -15.24 3.63
CA SER A 62 1.62 -16.05 3.61
C SER A 62 1.87 -17.55 3.84
N GLN A 63 3.13 -18.00 3.83
CA GLN A 63 3.49 -19.42 3.98
C GLN A 63 3.95 -19.81 5.40
N THR A 64 4.05 -18.87 6.33
CA THR A 64 4.55 -19.12 7.70
C THR A 64 3.50 -18.90 8.80
N SER A 65 2.23 -19.19 8.54
CA SER A 65 1.15 -19.16 9.55
C SER A 65 0.29 -20.40 9.50
#